data_AF-A0AAU3Q609-F1
#
_entry.id   AF-A0AAU3Q609-F1
#
_cell.length_a   1.000
_cell.length_b   1.000
_cell.length_c   1.000
_cell.angle_alpha   90.00
_cell.angle_beta   90.00
_cell.angle_gamma   90.00
#
_symmetry.space_group_name_H-M   'P 1'
#
loop_
_entity.id
_entity.type
_entity.pdbx_description
1 polymer ?
#
loop_
_entity_poly.entity_id
_entity_poly.type
_entity_poly.pdbx_seq_one_letter_code
_entity_poly.pdbx_strand_id
1 'polypeptide(L)'
;MLATSFTGTLSERHGNAVERIPTPRRLVDWLAVNGLAVQSCTPAQLELARELRESIHTAATAAAIGDALPTPAVRVINDRSIQGRAAAVLTPEGNRRWRLGSATRVEDALGVIAADAISIIAGERDGRLALCASPTCRAAFFDTSQSRTRKWCDMNTCGNRQKKARFNANQRKNIGD
;
A
#
# COMPACT_ATOMS: atom_id res chain seq x y z
N MET A 1 3.89 6.25 1.78
CA MET A 1 4.73 5.48 0.82
C MET A 1 3.83 4.87 -0.23
N LEU A 2 4.31 4.77 -1.47
CA LEU A 2 3.54 4.28 -2.61
C LEU A 2 3.13 2.81 -2.39
N ALA A 3 4.06 1.96 -1.95
CA ALA A 3 3.82 0.55 -1.68
C ALA A 3 2.74 0.34 -0.60
N THR A 4 2.81 1.08 0.52
CA THR A 4 1.80 0.96 1.59
C THR A 4 0.44 1.56 1.22
N SER A 5 0.43 2.59 0.36
CA SER A 5 -0.81 3.11 -0.23
C SER A 5 -1.46 2.06 -1.14
N PHE A 6 -0.64 1.37 -1.93
CA PHE A 6 -1.07 0.29 -2.82
C PHE A 6 -1.66 -0.90 -2.06
N THR A 7 -0.98 -1.39 -1.01
CA THR A 7 -1.54 -2.44 -0.13
C THR A 7 -2.85 -2.02 0.52
N GLY A 8 -2.98 -0.72 0.83
CA GLY A 8 -4.17 -0.11 1.39
C GLY A 8 -5.36 -0.04 0.43
N THR A 9 -5.20 -0.30 -0.87
CA THR A 9 -6.34 -0.40 -1.82
C THR A 9 -7.29 -1.54 -1.47
N LEU A 10 -6.81 -2.57 -0.76
CA LEU A 10 -7.63 -3.54 -0.05
C LEU A 10 -7.53 -3.27 1.45
N SER A 11 -8.64 -2.85 2.03
CA SER A 11 -8.76 -2.54 3.47
C SER A 11 -9.78 -3.45 4.14
N GLU A 12 -9.82 -3.43 5.47
CA GLU A 12 -10.76 -4.26 6.25
C GLU A 12 -10.61 -5.77 5.99
N ARG A 13 -9.36 -6.21 5.81
CA ARG A 13 -8.96 -7.59 5.44
C ARG A 13 -9.46 -8.67 6.39
N HIS A 14 -9.73 -8.32 7.65
CA HIS A 14 -10.26 -9.21 8.70
C HIS A 14 -11.69 -8.85 9.10
N GLY A 15 -12.39 -8.04 8.30
CA GLY A 15 -13.81 -7.73 8.46
C GLY A 15 -14.50 -7.83 7.11
N ASN A 16 -15.37 -6.86 6.81
CA ASN A 16 -15.95 -6.72 5.48
C ASN A 16 -14.95 -6.04 4.55
N ALA A 17 -14.19 -6.86 3.82
CA ALA A 17 -13.13 -6.39 2.94
C ALA A 17 -13.64 -5.34 1.93
N VAL A 18 -12.90 -4.24 1.82
CA VAL A 18 -13.20 -3.16 0.88
C VAL A 18 -12.09 -3.10 -0.16
N GLU A 19 -12.41 -3.55 -1.38
CA GLU A 19 -11.56 -3.50 -2.56
C GLU A 19 -11.79 -2.19 -3.34
N ARG A 20 -10.76 -1.34 -3.44
CA ARG A 20 -10.82 -0.06 -4.15
C ARG A 20 -10.34 -0.14 -5.60
N ILE A 21 -9.67 -1.21 -5.98
CA ILE A 21 -9.28 -1.52 -7.37
C ILE A 21 -9.96 -2.81 -7.88
N PRO A 22 -11.31 -2.88 -7.90
CA PRO A 22 -12.02 -4.10 -8.30
C PRO A 22 -11.93 -4.39 -9.79
N THR A 23 -11.55 -3.41 -10.62
CA THR A 23 -11.53 -3.51 -12.09
C THR A 23 -10.25 -2.93 -12.69
N PRO A 24 -9.89 -3.30 -13.94
CA PRO A 24 -8.69 -2.76 -14.59
C PRO A 24 -8.71 -1.23 -14.69
N ARG A 25 -9.87 -0.63 -14.99
CA ARG A 25 -10.04 0.83 -15.02
C ARG A 25 -9.71 1.48 -13.67
N ARG A 26 -10.15 0.88 -12.56
CA ARG A 26 -9.86 1.40 -11.21
C ARG A 26 -8.38 1.34 -10.88
N LEU A 27 -7.65 0.32 -11.37
CA LEU A 27 -6.20 0.28 -11.25
C LEU A 27 -5.55 1.41 -12.07
N VAL A 28 -5.96 1.64 -13.32
CA VAL A 28 -5.48 2.76 -14.14
C VAL A 28 -5.70 4.10 -13.44
N ASP A 29 -6.90 4.35 -12.92
CA ASP A 29 -7.24 5.58 -12.18
C ASP A 29 -6.32 5.76 -10.97
N TRP A 30 -6.11 4.70 -10.19
CA TRP A 30 -5.24 4.74 -9.01
C TRP A 30 -3.78 5.02 -9.39
N LEU A 31 -3.28 4.38 -10.44
CA LEU A 31 -1.91 4.60 -10.94
C LEU A 31 -1.71 6.04 -11.41
N ALA A 32 -2.69 6.61 -12.11
CA ALA A 32 -2.64 8.00 -12.57
C ALA A 32 -2.56 9.00 -11.41
N VAL A 33 -3.39 8.82 -10.36
CA VAL A 33 -3.35 9.66 -9.14
C VAL A 33 -2.01 9.59 -8.43
N ASN A 34 -1.31 8.45 -8.52
CA ASN A 34 0.02 8.25 -7.92
C ASN A 34 1.17 8.61 -8.88
N GLY A 35 0.89 9.28 -10.00
CA GLY A 35 1.91 9.77 -10.94
C GLY A 35 2.50 8.71 -11.86
N LEU A 36 1.88 7.54 -11.94
CA LEU A 36 2.27 6.37 -12.74
C LEU A 36 1.25 6.07 -13.85
N ALA A 37 0.76 7.12 -14.52
CA ALA A 37 -0.28 6.98 -15.54
C ALA A 37 0.11 5.97 -16.63
N VAL A 38 -0.81 5.04 -16.92
CA VAL A 38 -0.73 4.03 -17.98
C VAL A 38 -1.95 4.16 -18.87
N GLN A 39 -1.84 3.76 -20.13
CA GLN A 39 -2.95 3.94 -21.09
C GLN A 39 -4.12 2.96 -20.86
N SER A 40 -3.80 1.72 -20.53
CA SER A 40 -4.80 0.67 -20.33
C SER A 40 -4.29 -0.41 -19.39
N CYS A 41 -5.22 -1.24 -18.91
CA CYS A 41 -4.92 -2.41 -18.11
C CYS A 41 -5.84 -3.55 -18.55
N THR A 42 -5.25 -4.73 -18.76
CA THR A 42 -6.01 -5.97 -19.00
C THR A 42 -6.41 -6.63 -17.68
N PRO A 43 -7.38 -7.57 -17.68
CA PRO A 43 -7.69 -8.38 -16.50
C PRO A 43 -6.46 -9.16 -15.97
N ALA A 44 -5.62 -9.71 -16.86
CA ALA A 44 -4.40 -10.40 -16.45
C ALA A 44 -3.42 -9.48 -15.72
N GLN A 45 -3.25 -8.25 -16.20
CA GLN A 45 -2.42 -7.24 -15.53
C GLN A 45 -2.98 -6.81 -14.17
N LEU A 46 -4.31 -6.77 -14.01
CA LEU A 46 -4.93 -6.54 -12.71
C LEU A 46 -4.61 -7.66 -11.72
N GLU A 47 -4.61 -8.92 -12.17
CA GLU A 47 -4.22 -10.05 -11.30
C GLU A 47 -2.74 -9.98 -10.92
N LEU A 48 -1.84 -9.60 -11.83
CA LEU A 48 -0.43 -9.33 -11.48
C LEU A 48 -0.28 -8.21 -10.44
N ALA A 49 -1.09 -7.16 -10.56
CA ALA A 49 -1.11 -6.07 -9.60
C ALA A 49 -1.60 -6.55 -8.22
N ARG A 50 -2.64 -7.37 -8.18
CA ARG A 50 -3.16 -7.97 -6.94
C ARG A 50 -2.14 -8.92 -6.30
N GLU A 51 -1.50 -9.77 -7.08
CA GLU A 51 -0.43 -10.67 -6.61
C GLU A 51 0.71 -9.87 -5.95
N LEU A 52 1.18 -8.82 -6.62
CA LEU A 52 2.19 -7.92 -6.06
C LEU A 52 1.68 -7.24 -4.77
N ARG A 53 0.43 -6.76 -4.77
CA ARG A 53 -0.18 -6.10 -3.60
C ARG A 53 -0.16 -7.01 -2.38
N GLU A 54 -0.60 -8.25 -2.54
CA GLU A 54 -0.68 -9.22 -1.44
C GLU A 54 0.71 -9.68 -0.99
N SER A 55 1.66 -9.79 -1.92
CA SER A 55 3.07 -10.08 -1.59
C SER A 55 3.72 -8.95 -0.78
N ILE A 56 3.53 -7.69 -1.18
CA ILE A 56 4.00 -6.53 -0.43
C ILE A 56 3.35 -6.49 0.96
N HIS A 57 2.03 -6.71 1.05
CA HIS A 57 1.34 -6.72 2.33
C HIS A 57 1.89 -7.79 3.28
N THR A 58 2.13 -8.99 2.76
CA THR A 58 2.69 -10.13 3.51
C THR A 58 4.09 -9.82 4.02
N ALA A 59 5.00 -9.37 3.16
CA ALA A 59 6.37 -9.03 3.53
C ALA A 59 6.43 -7.85 4.52
N ALA A 60 5.64 -6.79 4.27
CA ALA A 60 5.57 -5.64 5.16
C ALA A 60 4.97 -5.99 6.53
N THR A 61 4.06 -6.97 6.60
CA THR A 61 3.49 -7.45 7.86
C THR A 61 4.54 -8.20 8.68
N ALA A 62 5.29 -9.12 8.05
CA ALA A 62 6.39 -9.83 8.71
C ALA A 62 7.45 -8.84 9.22
N ALA A 63 7.86 -7.88 8.38
CA ALA A 63 8.81 -6.84 8.78
C ALA A 63 8.29 -5.97 9.95
N ALA A 64 7.00 -5.64 9.99
CA ALA A 64 6.42 -4.82 11.06
C ALA A 64 6.44 -5.52 12.43
N ILE A 65 6.37 -6.85 12.45
CA ILE A 65 6.37 -7.67 13.68
C ILE A 65 7.74 -8.27 14.02
N GLY A 66 8.75 -8.08 13.15
CA GLY A 66 10.11 -8.58 13.36
C GLY A 66 10.35 -10.02 12.91
N ASP A 67 9.45 -10.58 12.10
CA ASP A 67 9.59 -11.93 11.55
C ASP A 67 10.45 -11.95 10.28
N ALA A 68 10.95 -13.15 9.94
CA ALA A 68 11.61 -13.38 8.67
C ALA A 68 10.66 -13.11 7.49
N LEU A 69 11.19 -12.48 6.43
CA LEU A 69 10.40 -12.19 5.23
C LEU A 69 10.02 -13.49 4.50
N PRO A 70 8.74 -13.73 4.18
CA PRO A 70 8.33 -14.93 3.47
C PRO A 70 8.93 -14.99 2.07
N THR A 71 9.72 -16.04 1.77
CA THR A 71 10.42 -16.24 0.49
C THR A 71 9.52 -16.08 -0.74
N PRO A 72 8.29 -16.62 -0.78
CA PRO A 72 7.41 -16.44 -1.95
C PRO A 72 7.06 -14.97 -2.21
N ALA A 73 6.82 -14.19 -1.15
CA ALA A 73 6.50 -12.77 -1.26
C ALA A 73 7.71 -11.96 -1.73
N VAL A 74 8.90 -12.25 -1.19
CA VAL A 74 10.16 -11.63 -1.62
C VAL A 74 10.42 -11.88 -3.11
N ARG A 75 10.20 -13.11 -3.58
CA ARG A 75 10.37 -13.47 -5.00
C ARG A 75 9.45 -12.63 -5.90
N VAL A 76 8.15 -12.55 -5.60
CA VAL A 76 7.21 -11.76 -6.41
C VAL A 76 7.61 -10.28 -6.45
N ILE A 77 8.00 -9.70 -5.31
CA ILE A 77 8.45 -8.30 -5.26
C ILE A 77 9.67 -8.10 -6.15
N ASN A 78 10.69 -8.97 -6.02
CA ASN A 78 11.91 -8.87 -6.80
C ASN A 78 11.65 -9.06 -8.30
N ASP A 79 10.85 -10.06 -8.67
CA ASP A 79 10.49 -10.34 -10.07
C ASP A 79 9.78 -9.14 -10.71
N ARG A 80 8.88 -8.48 -9.98
CA ARG A 80 8.18 -7.28 -10.48
C ARG A 80 9.11 -6.09 -10.59
N SER A 81 10.07 -5.95 -9.66
CA SER A 81 11.03 -4.83 -9.66
C SER A 81 11.92 -4.79 -10.91
N ILE A 82 12.25 -5.95 -11.50
CA ILE A 82 13.15 -6.05 -12.66
C ILE A 82 12.41 -6.05 -14.02
N GLN A 83 11.09 -6.27 -14.03
CA GLN A 83 10.31 -6.37 -15.27
C GLN A 83 9.89 -5.02 -15.84
N GLY A 84 9.76 -4.01 -14.98
CA GLY A 84 9.36 -2.67 -15.39
C GLY A 84 10.51 -1.85 -15.98
N ARG A 85 10.21 -1.02 -16.97
CA ARG A 85 11.12 0.00 -17.50
C ARG A 85 10.70 1.36 -16.97
N ALA A 86 11.23 1.75 -15.82
CA ALA A 86 11.03 3.07 -15.24
C ALA A 86 12.36 3.68 -14.79
N ALA A 87 12.50 4.99 -14.97
CA ALA A 87 13.68 5.74 -14.57
C ALA A 87 13.31 6.78 -13.52
N ALA A 88 14.17 6.94 -12.50
CA ALA A 88 14.13 8.11 -11.65
C ALA A 88 14.62 9.32 -12.45
N VAL A 89 13.86 10.42 -12.43
CA VAL A 89 14.21 11.68 -13.07
C VAL A 89 14.16 12.81 -12.03
N LEU A 90 15.07 13.77 -12.15
CA LEU A 90 15.07 15.00 -11.37
C LEU A 90 14.18 16.02 -12.08
N THR A 91 13.27 16.66 -11.35
CA THR A 91 12.46 17.78 -11.87
C THR A 91 13.19 19.10 -11.65
N PRO A 92 12.87 20.17 -12.41
CA PRO A 92 13.45 21.50 -12.22
C PRO A 92 13.27 22.06 -10.80
N GLU A 93 12.21 21.63 -10.11
CA GLU A 93 11.91 22.00 -8.72
C GLU A 93 12.75 21.23 -7.69
N GLY A 94 13.72 20.41 -8.13
CA GLY A 94 14.58 19.62 -7.26
C GLY A 94 13.92 18.34 -6.72
N ASN A 95 12.78 17.92 -7.27
CA ASN A 95 12.06 16.74 -6.80
C ASN A 95 12.43 15.50 -7.61
N ARG A 96 12.39 14.33 -6.97
CA ARG A 96 12.51 13.04 -7.65
C ARG A 96 11.14 12.59 -8.16
N ARG A 97 11.04 12.23 -9.44
CA ARG A 97 9.85 11.61 -10.04
C ARG A 97 10.21 10.33 -10.79
N TRP A 98 9.26 9.41 -10.90
CA TRP A 98 9.39 8.26 -11.80
C TRP A 98 8.87 8.61 -13.19
N ARG A 99 9.65 8.29 -14.21
CA ARG A 99 9.26 8.32 -15.62
C ARG A 99 9.13 6.87 -16.11
N LEU A 100 7.92 6.48 -16.52
CA LEU A 100 7.69 5.17 -17.14
C LEU A 100 8.25 5.16 -18.57
N GLY A 101 8.45 3.96 -19.11
CA GLY A 101 8.89 3.76 -20.49
C GLY A 101 7.90 4.37 -21.49
N SER A 102 8.34 4.53 -22.75
CA SER A 102 7.53 5.15 -23.81
C SER A 102 6.20 4.44 -24.06
N ALA A 103 6.15 3.12 -23.84
CA ALA A 103 4.93 2.33 -23.94
C ALA A 103 3.99 2.46 -22.71
N THR A 104 4.46 3.07 -21.61
CA THR A 104 3.69 3.32 -20.38
C THR A 104 2.90 2.09 -19.90
N ARG A 105 3.60 0.98 -19.75
CA ARG A 105 2.98 -0.32 -19.47
C ARG A 105 2.64 -0.46 -17.98
N VAL A 106 1.64 -1.27 -17.65
CA VAL A 106 1.29 -1.58 -16.25
C VAL A 106 2.50 -2.16 -15.52
N GLU A 107 3.28 -2.99 -16.18
CA GLU A 107 4.49 -3.62 -15.65
C GLU A 107 5.55 -2.57 -15.24
N ASP A 108 5.65 -1.45 -15.96
CA ASP A 108 6.55 -0.34 -15.60
C ASP A 108 6.12 0.28 -14.25
N ALA A 109 4.81 0.49 -14.08
CA ALA A 109 4.25 1.02 -12.84
C ALA A 109 4.37 0.02 -11.67
N LEU A 110 4.15 -1.27 -11.92
CA LEU A 110 4.35 -2.32 -10.92
C LEU A 110 5.81 -2.43 -10.49
N GLY A 111 6.76 -2.25 -11.42
CA GLY A 111 8.19 -2.18 -11.10
C GLY A 111 8.53 -1.01 -10.17
N VAL A 112 7.92 0.16 -10.39
CA VAL A 112 8.06 1.31 -9.49
C VAL A 112 7.51 1.04 -8.09
N ILE A 113 6.32 0.41 -7.99
CA ILE A 113 5.71 0.04 -6.71
C ILE A 113 6.58 -0.99 -5.97
N ALA A 114 7.10 -1.99 -6.69
CA ALA A 114 8.00 -2.99 -6.13
C ALA A 114 9.32 -2.38 -5.63
N ALA A 115 9.92 -1.45 -6.38
CA ALA A 115 11.12 -0.73 -5.95
C ALA A 115 10.86 0.12 -4.69
N ASP A 116 9.70 0.77 -4.57
CA ASP A 116 9.31 1.48 -3.34
C ASP A 116 9.14 0.51 -2.16
N ALA A 117 8.56 -0.68 -2.40
CA ALA A 117 8.40 -1.73 -1.38
C ALA A 117 9.76 -2.25 -0.88
N ILE A 118 10.70 -2.52 -1.80
CA ILE A 118 12.07 -2.94 -1.45
C ILE A 118 12.73 -1.89 -0.55
N SER A 119 12.66 -0.62 -0.96
CA SER A 119 13.30 0.48 -0.23
C SER A 119 12.78 0.63 1.20
N ILE A 120 11.47 0.50 1.43
CA ILE A 120 10.90 0.58 2.79
C ILE A 120 11.18 -0.68 3.63
N ILE A 121 11.16 -1.87 3.02
CA ILE A 121 11.38 -3.13 3.73
C ILE A 121 12.87 -3.30 4.09
N ALA A 122 13.78 -2.84 3.23
CA ALA A 122 15.21 -2.85 3.46
C ALA A 122 15.69 -1.74 4.44
N GLY A 123 14.80 -0.85 4.86
CA GLY A 123 15.12 0.21 5.83
C GLY A 123 15.86 1.41 5.25
N GLU A 124 15.77 1.67 3.94
CA GLU A 124 16.42 2.82 3.27
C GLU A 124 15.70 4.16 3.48
N ARG A 125 14.63 4.17 4.28
CA ARG A 125 13.76 5.33 4.50
C ARG A 125 13.64 5.57 6.00
N ASP A 126 13.69 6.84 6.41
CA ASP A 126 13.40 7.18 7.80
C ASP A 126 11.92 6.96 8.11
N GLY A 127 11.66 6.14 9.11
CA GLY A 127 10.34 5.68 9.50
C GLY A 127 10.37 4.23 9.96
N ARG A 128 9.20 3.66 10.21
CA ARG A 128 9.07 2.28 10.64
C ARG A 128 7.81 1.63 10.07
N LEU A 129 7.89 0.36 9.69
CA LEU A 129 6.71 -0.46 9.42
C LEU A 129 5.99 -0.81 10.73
N ALA A 130 4.68 -0.57 10.75
CA ALA A 130 3.78 -0.85 11.86
C ALA A 130 2.46 -1.43 11.35
N LEU A 131 1.69 -2.07 12.24
CA LEU A 131 0.38 -2.62 11.91
C LEU A 131 -0.75 -1.71 12.38
N CYS A 132 -1.78 -1.57 11.55
CA CYS A 132 -2.99 -0.88 11.93
C CYS A 132 -3.63 -1.57 13.14
N ALA A 133 -3.92 -0.81 14.20
CA ALA A 133 -4.51 -1.33 15.43
C ALA A 133 -5.99 -1.70 15.29
N SER A 134 -6.63 -1.44 14.14
CA SER A 134 -8.04 -1.82 13.93
C SER A 134 -8.10 -3.35 13.75
N PRO A 135 -8.91 -4.06 14.54
CA PRO A 135 -8.97 -5.53 14.50
C PRO A 135 -9.43 -6.05 13.14
N THR A 136 -10.26 -5.28 12.43
CA THR A 136 -10.74 -5.61 11.09
C THR A 136 -9.76 -5.23 9.98
N CYS A 137 -8.78 -4.35 10.23
CA CYS A 137 -7.89 -3.87 9.18
C CYS A 137 -6.53 -4.57 9.19
N ARG A 138 -5.79 -4.49 10.30
CA ARG A 138 -4.43 -5.03 10.51
C ARG A 138 -3.40 -4.76 9.40
N ALA A 139 -3.67 -3.83 8.49
CA ALA A 139 -2.79 -3.53 7.38
C ALA A 139 -1.45 -2.98 7.88
N ALA A 140 -0.36 -3.45 7.29
CA ALA A 140 0.95 -2.83 7.46
C ALA A 140 0.96 -1.43 6.83
N PHE A 141 1.57 -0.47 7.51
CA PHE A 141 1.76 0.88 7.03
C PHE A 141 3.14 1.41 7.47
N PHE A 142 3.62 2.43 6.77
CA PHE A 142 4.90 3.06 7.09
C PHE A 142 4.66 4.33 7.92
N ASP A 143 5.12 4.32 9.17
CA ASP A 143 5.02 5.42 10.10
C ASP A 143 6.22 6.36 9.94
N THR A 144 5.98 7.51 9.33
CA THR A 144 6.94 8.62 9.18
C THR A 144 6.70 9.73 10.20
N SER A 145 5.85 9.50 11.22
CA SER A 145 5.63 10.51 12.27
C SER A 145 6.85 10.62 13.18
N GLN A 146 7.07 11.82 13.72
CA GLN A 146 8.20 12.09 14.61
C GLN A 146 8.25 11.12 15.79
N SER A 147 7.09 10.83 16.39
CA SER A 147 6.98 9.96 17.56
C SER A 147 6.96 8.47 17.22
N ARG A 148 6.78 8.08 15.95
CA ARG A 148 6.67 6.67 15.51
C ARG A 148 5.63 5.86 16.29
N THR A 149 4.54 6.52 16.68
CA THR A 149 3.48 5.96 17.55
C THR A 149 2.11 5.97 16.89
N ARG A 150 2.02 6.13 15.57
CA ARG A 150 0.73 6.07 14.88
C ARG A 150 0.10 4.69 15.10
N LYS A 151 -1.20 4.70 15.41
CA LYS A 151 -1.98 3.47 15.61
C LYS A 151 -2.76 3.04 14.37
N TRP A 152 -2.97 3.95 13.41
CA TRP A 152 -3.86 3.74 12.28
C TRP A 152 -3.11 3.95 10.97
N CYS A 153 -3.33 3.03 10.01
CA CYS A 153 -2.74 3.14 8.68
C CYS A 153 -3.17 4.44 7.97
N ASP A 154 -4.40 4.87 8.22
CA ASP A 154 -4.92 6.16 7.77
C ASP A 154 -5.93 6.70 8.80
N MET A 155 -5.80 7.99 9.13
CA MET A 155 -6.64 8.64 10.13
C MET A 155 -8.07 8.83 9.63
N ASN A 156 -8.24 9.15 8.34
CA ASN A 156 -9.53 9.48 7.75
C ASN A 156 -10.43 8.25 7.57
N THR A 157 -9.84 7.05 7.51
CA THR A 157 -10.54 5.77 7.36
C THR A 157 -10.57 4.99 8.68
N CYS A 158 -9.47 4.32 9.05
CA CYS A 158 -9.44 3.47 10.25
C CYS A 158 -9.53 4.29 11.54
N GLY A 159 -8.86 5.46 11.61
CA GLY A 159 -8.92 6.32 12.79
C GLY A 159 -10.35 6.83 13.08
N ASN A 160 -11.02 7.39 12.07
CA ASN A 160 -12.38 7.89 12.18
C ASN A 160 -13.40 6.76 12.45
N ARG A 161 -13.23 5.59 11.84
CA ARG A 161 -14.06 4.42 12.12
C ARG A 161 -14.00 4.00 13.58
N GLN A 162 -12.81 3.92 14.16
CA GLN A 162 -12.63 3.55 15.55
C GLN A 162 -13.17 4.61 16.51
N LYS A 163 -13.04 5.90 16.17
CA LYS A 163 -13.72 6.99 16.91
C LYS A 163 -15.24 6.80 16.92
N LYS A 164 -15.84 6.49 15.76
CA LYS A 164 -17.29 6.26 15.64
C LYS A 164 -17.75 5.01 16.40
N ALA A 165 -17.01 3.90 16.31
CA ALA A 165 -17.31 2.68 17.04
C ALA A 165 -17.33 2.92 18.57
N ARG A 166 -16.33 3.64 19.09
CA ARG A 166 -16.25 4.02 20.51
C ARG A 166 -17.42 4.92 20.94
N PHE A 167 -17.76 5.91 20.12
CA PHE A 167 -18.91 6.80 20.39
C PHE A 167 -20.23 6.01 20.48
N ASN A 168 -20.49 5.11 19.53
CA ASN A 168 -21.70 4.28 19.52
C ASN A 168 -21.76 3.32 20.72
N ALA A 169 -20.63 2.72 21.11
CA ALA A 169 -20.57 1.85 22.29
C ALA A 169 -20.91 2.61 23.58
N ASN A 170 -20.43 3.86 23.70
CA ASN A 170 -20.74 4.71 24.85
C ASN A 170 -22.21 5.15 24.87
N GLN A 171 -22.80 5.48 23.72
CA GLN A 171 -24.24 5.80 23.67
C GLN A 171 -25.13 4.62 24.08
N ARG A 172 -24.78 3.39 23.68
CA ARG A 172 -25.52 2.20 24.09
C ARG A 172 -25.44 1.92 25.59
N LYS A 173 -24.32 2.24 26.23
CA LYS A 173 -24.19 2.17 27.70
C LYS A 173 -25.07 3.20 28.38
N ASN A 174 -25.07 4.45 27.89
CA ASN A 174 -25.87 5.53 28.47
C ASN A 174 -27.40 5.41 28.25
N ILE A 175 -27.87 4.50 27.39
CA ILE A 175 -29.30 4.22 27.15
C ILE A 175 -29.78 2.99 27.93
N GLY A 176 -28.84 2.18 28.45
CA GLY A 176 -29.12 0.96 29.22
C GLY A 176 -28.99 1.12 30.74
N ASP A 177 -28.68 2.33 31.22
CA ASP A 177 -28.73 2.78 32.62
C ASP A 177 -29.93 3.72 32.80
#